data_AF-W8BW72-F1
#
_entry.id   AF-W8BW72-F1
#
_cell.length_a   1.000
_cell.length_b   1.000
_cell.length_c   1.000
_cell.angle_alpha   90.00
_cell.angle_beta   90.00
_cell.angle_gamma   90.00
#
_symmetry.space_group_name_H-M   'P 1'
#
loop_
_entity.id
_entity.type
_entity.pdbx_description
1 polymer ?
#
loop_
_entity_poly.entity_id
_entity_poly.type
_entity_poly.pdbx_seq_one_letter_code
_entity_poly.pdbx_strand_id
1 'polypeptide(L)'
;MKIITTTVFLIVLAAAVQGEQKNISANCTNACPKIFDPVCAVSGGEDELVYRYFHNDCLKRYASCSTGTVWRITSLSRCLEHVDPLVREQCLRPCPFIYEPICASNGKTKEIFGNSCILDVENCLAVEAWTLIEDSECDL
;
A
#
# COMPACT_ATOMS: atom_id res chain seq x y z
N MET A 1 -17.00 -37.18 -65.46
CA MET A 1 -16.66 -35.84 -65.97
C MET A 1 -16.23 -35.00 -64.78
N LYS A 2 -14.93 -34.70 -64.66
CA LYS A 2 -14.35 -33.91 -63.57
C LYS A 2 -14.71 -32.44 -63.80
N ILE A 3 -15.34 -31.79 -62.82
CA ILE A 3 -15.41 -30.33 -62.76
C ILE A 3 -14.71 -29.94 -61.46
N ILE A 4 -13.49 -29.46 -61.62
CA ILE A 4 -12.63 -28.96 -60.55
C ILE A 4 -13.14 -27.56 -60.24
N THR A 5 -13.80 -27.37 -59.11
CA THR A 5 -14.13 -26.04 -58.59
C THR A 5 -13.08 -25.66 -57.56
N THR A 6 -12.13 -24.85 -58.01
CA THR A 6 -11.04 -24.25 -57.24
C THR A 6 -11.62 -23.36 -56.15
N THR A 7 -11.60 -23.80 -54.90
CA THR A 7 -11.95 -22.95 -53.74
C THR A 7 -10.71 -22.16 -53.34
N VAL A 8 -10.72 -20.87 -53.66
CA VAL A 8 -9.70 -19.91 -53.25
C VAL A 8 -9.86 -19.67 -51.76
N PHE A 9 -8.99 -20.26 -50.93
CA PHE A 9 -8.89 -19.92 -49.51
C PHE A 9 -8.11 -18.61 -49.39
N LEU A 10 -8.81 -17.50 -49.14
CA LEU A 10 -8.18 -16.24 -48.74
C LEU A 10 -7.54 -16.45 -47.36
N ILE A 11 -6.22 -16.59 -47.33
CA ILE A 11 -5.44 -16.59 -46.08
C ILE A 11 -5.41 -15.14 -45.58
N VAL A 12 -6.30 -14.81 -44.66
CA VAL A 12 -6.21 -13.56 -43.90
C VAL A 12 -5.04 -13.73 -42.93
N LEU A 13 -3.87 -13.18 -43.30
CA LEU A 13 -2.74 -13.06 -42.38
C LEU A 13 -3.12 -12.04 -41.30
N ALA A 14 -3.71 -12.51 -40.21
CA ALA A 14 -3.83 -11.72 -39.00
C ALA A 14 -2.40 -11.50 -38.47
N ALA A 15 -1.83 -10.33 -38.75
CA ALA A 15 -0.61 -9.89 -38.09
C ALA A 15 -0.93 -9.79 -36.59
N ALA A 16 -0.34 -10.67 -35.79
CA ALA A 16 -0.38 -10.55 -34.34
C ALA A 16 0.33 -9.25 -33.96
N VAL A 17 -0.43 -8.25 -33.52
CA VAL A 17 0.16 -7.07 -32.86
C VAL A 17 0.70 -7.56 -31.53
N GLN A 18 2.00 -7.83 -31.47
CA GLN A 18 2.71 -7.95 -30.21
C GLN A 18 2.75 -6.55 -29.60
N GLY A 19 1.79 -6.26 -28.72
CA GLY A 19 1.90 -5.14 -27.81
C GLY A 19 3.15 -5.38 -26.97
N GLU A 20 4.19 -4.57 -27.19
CA GLU A 20 5.34 -4.53 -26.29
C GLU A 20 4.81 -4.13 -24.91
N GLN A 21 4.69 -5.11 -24.01
CA GLN A 21 4.62 -4.81 -22.58
C GLN A 21 5.96 -4.18 -22.23
N LYS A 22 6.01 -2.86 -22.35
CA LYS A 22 7.10 -2.03 -21.86
C LYS A 22 7.24 -2.34 -20.38
N ASN A 23 8.17 -3.23 -20.06
CA ASN A 23 8.54 -3.56 -18.70
C ASN A 23 9.29 -2.35 -18.14
N ILE A 24 8.51 -1.33 -17.76
CA ILE A 24 8.96 -0.29 -16.86
C ILE A 24 9.15 -1.04 -15.55
N SER A 25 10.37 -1.50 -15.31
CA SER A 25 10.86 -1.69 -13.93
C SER A 25 10.61 -0.36 -13.23
N ALA A 26 9.45 -0.23 -12.59
CA ALA A 26 9.05 0.99 -11.94
C ALA A 26 10.01 1.19 -10.77
N ASN A 27 10.91 2.17 -10.89
CA ASN A 27 11.77 2.56 -9.79
C ASN A 27 10.88 3.24 -8.74
N CYS A 28 10.36 2.45 -7.81
CA CYS A 28 9.45 2.92 -6.78
C CYS A 28 10.20 3.75 -5.76
N THR A 29 9.93 5.06 -5.72
CA THR A 29 10.57 5.96 -4.75
C THR A 29 9.97 5.74 -3.36
N ASN A 30 10.81 5.42 -2.37
CA ASN A 30 10.44 5.24 -0.97
C ASN A 30 10.70 6.49 -0.09
N ALA A 31 10.97 7.64 -0.71
CA ALA A 31 11.16 8.91 -0.02
C ALA A 31 9.80 9.49 0.41
N CYS A 32 9.26 9.01 1.52
CA CYS A 32 8.01 9.48 2.10
C CYS A 32 8.23 10.33 3.35
N PRO A 33 7.43 11.40 3.55
CA PRO A 33 7.47 12.17 4.79
C PRO A 33 7.05 11.30 5.97
N LYS A 34 7.73 11.48 7.10
CA LYS A 34 7.41 10.83 8.37
C LYS A 34 6.35 11.63 9.15
N ILE A 35 5.23 11.92 8.48
CA ILE A 35 4.07 12.61 9.05
C ILE A 35 2.92 11.63 9.26
N PHE A 36 2.09 11.92 10.25
CA PHE A 36 0.85 11.21 10.51
C PHE A 36 -0.31 11.90 9.79
N ASP A 37 -0.75 11.31 8.68
CA ASP A 37 -1.88 11.74 7.86
C ASP A 37 -2.61 10.49 7.32
N PRO A 38 -3.25 9.71 8.22
CA PRO A 38 -3.55 8.31 7.96
C PRO A 38 -4.59 8.14 6.85
N VAL A 39 -4.38 7.12 6.02
CA VAL A 39 -5.35 6.68 5.01
C VAL A 39 -5.68 5.20 5.19
N CYS A 40 -6.95 4.86 5.00
CA CYS A 40 -7.35 3.48 4.75
C CYS A 40 -7.47 3.27 3.25
N ALA A 41 -6.95 2.16 2.75
CA ALA A 41 -7.13 1.77 1.37
C ALA A 41 -7.59 0.31 1.25
N VAL A 42 -8.30 0.03 0.17
CA VAL A 42 -8.80 -1.28 -0.18
C VAL A 42 -8.18 -1.76 -1.49
N SER A 43 -7.87 -3.05 -1.56
CA SER A 43 -7.50 -3.74 -2.79
C SER A 43 -8.24 -5.07 -2.90
N GLY A 44 -8.07 -5.76 -4.02
CA GLY A 44 -8.79 -6.99 -4.35
C GLY A 44 -9.99 -6.78 -5.27
N GLY A 45 -10.75 -7.85 -5.45
CA GLY A 45 -11.93 -7.94 -6.32
C GLY A 45 -13.22 -8.09 -5.53
N GLU A 46 -14.33 -8.39 -6.22
CA GLU A 46 -15.66 -8.54 -5.58
C GLU A 46 -15.69 -9.69 -4.55
N ASP A 47 -14.90 -10.73 -4.77
CA ASP A 47 -14.89 -11.94 -3.92
C ASP A 47 -13.99 -11.81 -2.68
N GLU A 48 -13.01 -10.92 -2.70
CA GLU A 48 -12.08 -10.73 -1.59
C GLU A 48 -11.56 -9.28 -1.58
N LEU A 49 -12.01 -8.52 -0.57
CA LEU A 49 -11.55 -7.17 -0.30
C LEU A 49 -10.55 -7.21 0.86
N VAL A 50 -9.36 -6.65 0.62
CA VAL A 50 -8.34 -6.48 1.65
C VAL A 50 -8.27 -5.00 2.01
N TYR A 51 -8.45 -4.68 3.28
CA TYR A 51 -8.30 -3.33 3.81
C TYR A 51 -6.95 -3.19 4.47
N ARG A 52 -6.26 -2.09 4.20
CA ARG A 52 -4.96 -1.78 4.79
C ARG A 52 -4.86 -0.31 5.17
N TYR A 53 -4.45 -0.09 6.41
CA TYR A 53 -4.09 1.20 6.97
C TYR A 53 -2.67 1.60 6.54
N PHE A 54 -2.47 2.89 6.27
CA PHE A 54 -1.16 3.48 5.98
C PHE A 54 -1.02 4.81 6.73
N HIS A 55 0.15 5.08 7.32
CA HIS A 55 0.40 6.33 8.07
C HIS A 55 0.23 7.60 7.22
N ASN A 56 0.42 7.49 5.90
CA ASN A 56 0.12 8.54 4.93
C ASN A 56 -0.05 8.00 3.50
N ASP A 57 -0.61 8.83 2.62
CA ASP A 57 -0.85 8.46 1.21
C ASP A 57 0.45 8.20 0.44
N CYS A 58 1.58 8.81 0.80
CA CYS A 58 2.85 8.50 0.17
C CYS A 58 3.22 7.02 0.37
N LEU A 59 3.11 6.52 1.61
CA LEU A 59 3.39 5.11 1.91
C LEU A 59 2.42 4.18 1.17
N LYS A 60 1.14 4.55 1.04
CA LYS A 60 0.17 3.83 0.22
C LYS A 60 0.58 3.79 -1.27
N ARG A 61 1.11 4.88 -1.82
CA ARG A 61 1.59 4.94 -3.21
C ARG A 61 2.84 4.10 -3.40
N TYR A 62 3.79 4.18 -2.47
CA TYR A 62 4.98 3.33 -2.47
C TYR A 62 4.60 1.85 -2.42
N ALA A 63 3.69 1.45 -1.52
CA ALA A 63 3.19 0.09 -1.45
C ALA A 63 2.50 -0.34 -2.75
N SER A 64 1.68 0.51 -3.36
CA SER A 64 1.08 0.22 -4.67
C SER A 64 2.11 -0.03 -5.76
N CYS A 65 3.13 0.83 -5.85
CA CYS A 65 4.19 0.71 -6.84
C CYS A 65 5.02 -0.57 -6.62
N SER A 66 5.55 -0.74 -5.41
CA SER A 66 6.51 -1.80 -5.07
C SER A 66 5.92 -3.20 -5.15
N THR A 67 4.61 -3.34 -4.94
CA THR A 67 3.91 -4.64 -4.97
C THR A 67 3.10 -4.86 -6.24
N GLY A 68 2.93 -3.84 -7.08
CA GLY A 68 1.97 -3.88 -8.20
C GLY A 68 0.50 -3.91 -7.77
N THR A 69 0.20 -3.70 -6.48
CA THR A 69 -1.16 -3.77 -5.95
C THR A 69 -1.88 -2.42 -6.06
N VAL A 70 -3.08 -2.41 -6.66
CA VAL A 70 -3.90 -1.18 -6.73
C VAL A 70 -4.63 -0.98 -5.41
N TRP A 71 -4.15 -0.05 -4.59
CA TRP A 71 -4.77 0.37 -3.33
C TRP A 71 -5.60 1.63 -3.57
N ARG A 72 -6.93 1.54 -3.39
CA ARG A 72 -7.88 2.65 -3.52
C ARG A 72 -8.26 3.18 -2.14
N ILE A 73 -8.13 4.48 -1.90
CA ILE A 73 -8.51 5.09 -0.61
C ILE A 73 -10.00 4.85 -0.34
N THR A 74 -10.34 4.55 0.91
CA THR A 74 -11.69 4.34 1.43
C THR A 74 -11.82 4.90 2.84
N SER A 75 -12.99 4.73 3.47
CA SER A 75 -13.24 5.22 4.84
C SER A 75 -12.27 4.59 5.85
N LEU A 76 -11.65 5.44 6.67
CA LEU A 76 -10.69 5.03 7.70
C LEU A 76 -11.25 3.96 8.64
N SER A 77 -12.56 4.03 8.92
CA SER A 77 -13.27 3.07 9.75
C SER A 77 -13.15 1.63 9.28
N ARG A 78 -13.00 1.37 7.96
CA ARG A 78 -12.88 0.01 7.43
C ARG A 78 -11.58 -0.69 7.82
N CYS A 79 -10.50 0.07 7.98
CA CYS A 79 -9.21 -0.47 8.41
C CYS A 79 -9.08 -0.53 9.94
N LEU A 80 -10.03 0.06 10.66
CA LEU A 80 -10.00 0.18 12.13
C LEU A 80 -11.23 -0.47 12.76
N GLU A 81 -11.94 -1.36 12.05
CA GLU A 81 -13.14 -2.06 12.56
C GLU A 81 -12.87 -2.83 13.85
N HIS A 82 -11.62 -3.27 14.09
CA HIS A 82 -11.18 -3.94 15.31
C HIS A 82 -11.02 -2.99 16.51
N VAL A 83 -10.97 -1.68 16.29
CA VAL A 83 -10.85 -0.67 17.35
C VAL A 83 -12.24 -0.14 17.68
N ASP A 84 -12.57 -0.16 18.97
CA ASP A 84 -13.79 0.47 19.49
C ASP A 84 -13.91 1.91 18.97
N PRO A 85 -15.09 2.35 18.48
CA PRO A 85 -15.24 3.67 17.88
C PRO A 85 -14.87 4.82 18.82
N LEU A 86 -15.18 4.73 20.12
CA LEU A 86 -14.84 5.77 21.08
C LEU A 86 -13.33 5.83 21.33
N VAL A 87 -12.67 4.66 21.41
CA VAL A 87 -11.21 4.58 21.50
C VAL A 87 -10.57 5.18 20.24
N ARG A 88 -11.08 4.81 19.05
CA ARG A 88 -10.58 5.31 17.76
C ARG A 88 -10.60 6.84 17.69
N GLU A 89 -11.70 7.47 18.12
CA GLU A 89 -11.83 8.93 18.15
C GLU A 89 -10.82 9.59 19.10
N GLN A 90 -10.52 8.96 20.24
CA GLN A 90 -9.53 9.45 21.20
C GLN A 90 -8.09 9.27 20.69
N CYS A 91 -7.82 8.16 20.00
CA CYS A 91 -6.52 7.84 19.45
C CYS A 91 -6.16 8.75 18.26
N LEU A 92 -7.10 9.00 17.34
CA LEU A 92 -6.89 9.79 16.12
C LEU A 92 -6.79 11.30 16.43
N ARG A 93 -5.68 11.67 17.06
CA ARG A 93 -5.32 13.05 17.41
C ARG A 93 -4.19 13.56 16.51
N PRO A 94 -4.14 14.87 16.22
CA PRO A 94 -3.04 15.44 15.46
C PRO A 94 -1.73 15.34 16.25
N CYS A 95 -0.64 15.08 15.53
CA CYS A 95 0.72 15.14 16.07
C CYS A 95 1.43 16.43 15.63
N PRO A 96 2.38 16.93 16.43
CA PRO A 96 3.18 18.08 16.04
C PRO A 96 4.02 17.75 14.80
N PHE A 97 4.22 18.74 13.92
CA PHE A 97 5.11 18.66 12.75
C PHE A 97 6.57 18.85 13.16
N ILE A 98 7.04 18.05 14.12
CA ILE A 98 8.41 18.02 14.61
C ILE A 98 9.02 16.69 14.17
N TYR A 99 10.22 16.74 13.59
CA TYR A 99 10.96 15.56 13.18
C TYR A 99 12.01 15.22 14.24
N GLU A 100 11.67 14.25 15.08
CA GLU A 100 12.49 13.65 16.15
C GLU A 100 12.37 12.13 16.01
N PRO A 101 13.05 11.54 15.01
CA PRO A 101 12.78 10.17 14.59
C PRO A 101 13.13 9.18 15.69
N ILE A 102 12.36 8.09 15.76
CA ILE A 102 12.56 7.00 16.72
C ILE A 102 12.41 5.66 16.00
N CYS A 103 13.25 4.70 16.35
CA CYS A 103 13.14 3.32 15.86
C CYS A 103 12.23 2.49 16.79
N ALA A 104 11.27 1.77 16.21
CA ALA A 104 10.42 0.84 16.94
C ALA A 104 10.13 -0.44 16.13
N SER A 105 9.77 -1.51 16.84
CA SER A 105 9.36 -2.78 16.23
C SER A 105 8.11 -3.35 16.90
N ASN A 106 7.25 -3.97 16.09
CA ASN A 106 6.10 -4.76 16.55
C ASN A 106 6.39 -6.28 16.61
N GLY A 107 7.67 -6.68 16.58
CA GLY A 107 8.10 -8.07 16.54
C GLY A 107 8.09 -8.72 15.16
N LYS A 108 7.50 -8.09 14.15
CA LYS A 108 7.51 -8.54 12.74
C LYS A 108 8.30 -7.61 11.84
N THR A 109 8.15 -6.31 12.05
CA THR A 109 8.78 -5.26 11.25
C THR A 109 9.44 -4.24 12.16
N LYS A 110 10.43 -3.52 11.63
CA LYS A 110 11.05 -2.35 12.27
C LYS A 110 10.69 -1.12 11.44
N GLU A 111 10.40 -0.01 12.10
CA GLU A 111 10.03 1.23 11.42
C GLU A 111 10.54 2.47 12.17
N ILE A 112 10.90 3.49 11.38
CA ILE A 112 11.20 4.84 11.86
C ILE A 112 9.90 5.63 11.91
N PHE A 113 9.50 6.04 13.10
CA PHE A 113 8.40 6.98 13.33
C PHE A 113 8.96 8.40 13.36
N GLY A 114 8.20 9.39 12.85
CA GLY A 114 8.70 10.77 12.75
C GLY A 114 8.88 11.48 14.09
N ASN A 115 8.12 11.05 15.11
CA ASN A 115 8.27 11.44 16.51
C ASN A 115 7.46 10.48 17.41
N SER A 116 7.59 10.64 18.73
CA SER A 116 6.89 9.83 19.75
C SER A 116 5.38 9.93 19.69
N CYS A 117 4.81 11.10 19.34
CA CYS A 117 3.36 11.23 19.20
C CYS A 117 2.81 10.28 18.13
N ILE A 118 3.51 10.14 17.00
CA ILE A 118 3.07 9.23 15.92
C ILE A 118 3.06 7.78 16.44
N LEU A 119 4.13 7.35 17.11
CA LEU A 119 4.22 6.01 17.70
C LEU A 119 3.09 5.76 18.72
N ASP A 120 2.78 6.74 19.56
CA ASP A 120 1.70 6.62 20.55
C ASP A 120 0.33 6.44 19.89
N VAL A 121 0.04 7.19 18.82
CA VAL A 121 -1.22 7.05 18.09
C VAL A 121 -1.30 5.67 17.43
N GLU A 122 -0.20 5.21 16.84
CA GLU A 122 -0.13 3.88 16.23
C GLU A 122 -0.36 2.78 17.24
N ASN A 123 0.27 2.84 18.41
CA ASN A 123 0.04 1.90 19.50
C ASN A 123 -1.41 1.92 20.02
N CYS A 124 -2.06 3.08 20.00
CA CYS A 124 -3.45 3.22 20.39
C CYS A 124 -4.42 2.54 19.40
N LEU A 125 -4.05 2.51 18.11
CA LEU A 125 -4.86 1.94 17.02
C LEU A 125 -4.51 0.49 16.66
N ALA A 126 -3.36 0.00 17.10
CA ALA A 126 -2.81 -1.28 16.69
C ALA A 126 -3.37 -2.47 17.47
N VAL A 127 -3.41 -3.63 16.81
CA VAL A 127 -3.58 -4.93 17.47
C VAL A 127 -2.27 -5.39 18.11
N GLU A 128 -1.13 -5.06 17.49
CA GLU A 128 0.20 -5.44 17.94
C GLU A 128 0.98 -4.19 18.36
N ALA A 129 1.51 -4.20 19.58
CA ALA A 129 2.23 -3.06 20.13
C ALA A 129 3.61 -2.88 19.48
N TRP A 130 3.91 -1.66 19.07
CA TRP A 130 5.24 -1.18 18.72
C TRP A 130 6.02 -0.82 19.99
N THR A 131 7.20 -1.41 20.12
CA THR A 131 8.13 -1.15 21.21
C THR A 131 9.35 -0.44 20.67
N LEU A 132 9.85 0.56 21.40
CA LEU A 132 11.11 1.23 21.07
C LEU A 132 12.25 0.20 21.06
N ILE A 133 13.12 0.32 20.06
CA ILE A 133 14.36 -0.43 19.94
C ILE A 133 15.50 0.55 19.65
N GLU A 134 16.74 0.06 19.64
CA GLU A 134 17.92 0.91 19.38
C GLU A 134 17.84 1.55 17.99
N ASP A 135 18.17 2.84 17.87
CA ASP A 135 18.09 3.60 16.60
C ASP A 135 18.91 2.94 15.49
N SER A 136 20.07 2.40 15.83
CA SER A 136 20.95 1.67 14.90
C SER A 136 20.30 0.44 14.26
N GLU A 137 19.23 -0.11 14.82
CA GLU A 137 18.49 -1.23 14.22
C GLU A 137 17.62 -0.82 13.03
N CYS A 138 17.34 0.48 12.87
CA CYS A 138 16.64 1.09 11.75
C CYS A 138 17.56 1.89 10.81
N ASP A 139 18.88 1.83 11.00
CA ASP A 139 19.85 2.69 10.32
C ASP A 139 19.56 4.19 10.51
N LEU A 140 19.10 4.58 11.71
CA LEU A 140 19.02 5.97 12.19
C LEU A 140 20.35 6.43 12.77
#